data_AF-A0AAD4LZH0-F1
#
_entry.id   AF-A0AAD4LZH0-F1
#
_cell.length_a   1.000
_cell.length_b   1.000
_cell.length_c   1.000
_cell.angle_alpha   90.00
_cell.angle_beta   90.00
_cell.angle_gamma   90.00
#
_symmetry.space_group_name_H-M   'P 1'
#
loop_
_entity.id
_entity.type
_entity.pdbx_description
1 polymer ?
#
loop_
_entity_poly.entity_id
_entity_poly.type
_entity_poly.pdbx_seq_one_letter_code
_entity_poly.pdbx_strand_id
1 'polypeptide(L)'
;MTTLLGQSAIESVNKNVWSMSNSSLPKIGLMVTSKVSESSGSEKMKAGSSQILQRLRLPFERRQAALPADLRQLQEDILSILTSHRDLYHTHTSRNTAPAIQESITLHVLDHVSKKRRRVLKNSERLAAAAKAGTPAPEDVQDQGFTRPSVLILLPFRSSAIRWLESLVTHIPPPSFQIENIARFRKEFGLPEGVVDKFASADPDAYPRDHVETFEGNPDDNFRVGLKLTRKSVRLFTEFYGSDIIIASPLGLRLSIEKEKNFDFLSSIEILVVDQVDVLTMQNWEHSQFVFSHLNQIPKESHDTDFSRIKPWYLDGYAAYLRQTVILSAYETPEIRSLYNQSLKNLAGKLRTFRRWVPVRVPEGLNQVSHLFKHISAGSSQYIGLRSI
;
A
#
# COMPACT_ATOMS: atom_id res chain seq x y z
N MET A 1 4.41 -25.06 -13.28
CA MET A 1 4.49 -23.77 -12.56
C MET A 1 3.78 -23.79 -11.19
N THR A 2 3.14 -24.90 -10.79
CA THR A 2 2.61 -25.16 -9.44
C THR A 2 3.67 -25.67 -8.44
N THR A 3 4.86 -26.01 -8.94
CA THR A 3 6.05 -26.43 -8.15
C THR A 3 6.90 -25.28 -7.62
N LEU A 4 6.51 -24.01 -7.81
CA LEU A 4 7.41 -22.84 -7.66
C LEU A 4 7.18 -21.95 -6.44
N LEU A 5 6.19 -22.23 -5.60
CA LEU A 5 6.13 -21.67 -4.23
C LEU A 5 6.37 -22.85 -3.29
N GLY A 6 7.61 -23.01 -2.82
CA GLY A 6 7.97 -24.13 -1.94
C GLY A 6 7.02 -24.16 -0.75
N GLN A 7 6.33 -25.28 -0.52
CA GLN A 7 5.47 -25.45 0.66
C GLN A 7 6.27 -25.16 1.95
N SER A 8 7.55 -25.55 1.99
CA SER A 8 8.53 -25.19 3.02
C SER A 8 8.67 -23.68 3.23
N ALA A 9 8.71 -22.89 2.15
CA ALA A 9 8.76 -21.43 2.22
C ALA A 9 7.49 -20.84 2.83
N ILE A 10 6.32 -21.36 2.45
CA ILE A 10 5.01 -20.94 3.03
C ILE A 10 4.94 -21.29 4.52
N GLU A 11 5.36 -22.49 4.89
CA GLU A 11 5.44 -22.91 6.30
C GLU A 11 6.39 -22.03 7.11
N SER A 12 7.55 -21.69 6.55
CA SER A 12 8.52 -20.80 7.18
C SER A 12 7.93 -19.41 7.43
N VAL A 13 7.23 -18.86 6.44
CA VAL A 13 6.52 -17.57 6.58
C VAL A 13 5.44 -17.65 7.66
N ASN A 14 4.64 -18.72 7.69
CA ASN A 14 3.59 -18.89 8.71
C ASN A 14 4.15 -19.06 10.13
N LYS A 15 5.33 -19.67 10.27
CA LYS A 15 6.06 -19.77 11.54
C LYS A 15 6.89 -18.51 11.87
N ASN A 16 6.83 -17.47 11.03
CA ASN A 16 7.62 -16.24 11.16
C ASN A 16 9.14 -16.47 11.17
N VAL A 17 9.62 -17.46 10.44
CA VAL A 17 11.04 -17.75 10.28
C VAL A 17 11.58 -17.01 9.06
N TRP A 18 12.39 -15.98 9.32
CA TRP A 18 12.97 -15.11 8.29
C TRP A 18 14.49 -15.00 8.44
N SER A 19 15.20 -15.06 7.32
CA SER A 19 16.61 -14.67 7.26
C SER A 19 16.70 -13.14 7.18
N MET A 20 17.36 -12.53 8.15
CA MET A 20 17.45 -11.08 8.29
C MET A 20 18.81 -10.57 7.85
N SER A 21 18.82 -9.53 7.04
CA SER A 21 20.04 -8.82 6.61
C SER A 21 19.82 -7.33 6.66
N ASN A 22 20.88 -6.58 6.95
CA ASN A 22 20.83 -5.12 6.91
C ASN A 22 21.26 -4.63 5.52
N SER A 23 20.55 -3.64 5.00
CA SER A 23 20.88 -2.94 3.76
C SER A 23 20.72 -1.44 3.99
N SER A 24 21.31 -0.63 3.11
CA SER A 24 21.09 0.81 3.11
C SER A 24 20.86 1.32 1.70
N LEU A 25 20.00 2.33 1.61
CA LEU A 25 19.84 3.13 0.41
C LEU A 25 20.18 4.60 0.71
N PRO A 26 20.66 5.36 -0.28
CA PRO A 26 21.18 6.71 -0.08
C PRO A 26 20.25 7.66 0.69
N LYS A 27 18.95 7.69 0.36
CA LYS A 27 17.99 8.62 0.99
C LYS A 27 16.99 7.94 1.92
N ILE A 28 16.70 6.66 1.71
CA ILE A 28 15.85 5.90 2.64
C ILE A 28 16.60 5.56 3.94
N GLY A 29 17.92 5.42 3.89
CA GLY A 29 18.76 5.10 5.04
C GLY A 29 18.85 3.60 5.30
N LEU A 30 19.07 3.23 6.57
CA LEU A 30 19.23 1.83 6.99
C LEU A 30 17.88 1.10 6.94
N MET A 31 17.94 -0.15 6.46
CA MET A 31 16.79 -1.02 6.31
C MET A 31 17.14 -2.42 6.77
N VAL A 32 16.14 -3.08 7.35
CA VAL A 32 16.17 -4.50 7.66
C VAL A 32 15.40 -5.23 6.58
N THR A 33 16.08 -6.13 5.88
CA THR A 33 15.51 -7.00 4.86
C THR A 33 15.29 -8.39 5.43
N SER A 34 14.05 -8.86 5.41
CA SER A 34 13.66 -10.22 5.78
C SER A 34 13.37 -11.00 4.50
N LYS A 35 14.09 -12.11 4.30
CA LYS A 35 13.91 -13.04 3.17
C LYS A 35 13.61 -14.45 3.68
N VAL A 36 12.97 -15.26 2.85
CA VAL A 36 12.78 -16.69 3.14
C VAL A 36 14.05 -17.44 2.77
N SER A 37 14.53 -18.34 3.63
CA SER A 37 15.85 -18.98 3.49
C SER A 37 16.05 -19.77 2.18
N GLU A 38 14.97 -20.24 1.56
CA GLU A 38 15.01 -20.99 0.29
C GLU A 38 14.95 -20.11 -0.96
N SER A 39 14.74 -18.79 -0.83
CA SER A 39 14.81 -17.90 -1.99
C SER A 39 16.29 -17.67 -2.37
N SER A 40 16.85 -18.60 -3.13
CA SER A 40 18.19 -18.56 -3.75
C SER A 40 18.25 -17.52 -4.88
N GLY A 41 17.87 -16.28 -4.57
CA GLY A 41 18.00 -15.12 -5.42
C GLY A 41 18.78 -14.04 -4.68
N SER A 42 20.09 -14.03 -4.84
CA SER A 42 20.89 -12.82 -4.63
C SER A 42 20.61 -11.81 -5.76
N GLU A 43 19.35 -11.46 -5.95
CA GLU A 43 19.01 -10.33 -6.81
C GLU A 43 19.52 -9.07 -6.11
N LYS A 44 20.68 -8.60 -6.59
CA LYS A 44 21.12 -7.22 -6.40
C LYS A 44 19.91 -6.35 -6.75
N MET A 45 19.56 -5.39 -5.89
CA MET A 45 18.53 -4.38 -6.18
C MET A 45 18.98 -3.59 -7.42
N LYS A 46 18.69 -4.11 -8.61
CA LYS A 46 18.99 -3.51 -9.89
C LYS A 46 17.83 -3.79 -10.82
N ALA A 47 16.74 -3.09 -10.55
CA ALA A 47 15.72 -2.79 -11.53
C ALA A 47 14.95 -1.55 -11.06
N GLY A 48 15.51 -0.37 -11.33
CA GLY A 48 14.88 0.91 -10.99
C GLY A 48 13.63 1.18 -11.84
N SER A 49 13.39 2.45 -12.17
CA SER A 49 12.27 2.87 -13.03
C SER A 49 12.19 2.12 -14.38
N SER A 50 13.26 1.44 -14.82
CA SER A 50 13.32 0.69 -16.08
C SER A 50 12.29 -0.43 -16.24
N GLN A 51 11.78 -1.02 -15.15
CA GLN A 51 10.71 -2.03 -15.23
C GLN A 51 9.32 -1.43 -15.47
N ILE A 52 9.17 -0.12 -15.28
CA ILE A 52 7.91 0.59 -15.48
C ILE A 52 7.68 0.79 -16.98
N LEU A 53 6.42 0.72 -17.40
CA LEU A 53 6.01 0.99 -18.78
C LEU A 53 6.59 2.33 -19.25
N GLN A 54 7.29 2.31 -20.39
CA GLN A 54 7.95 3.49 -20.96
C GLN A 54 7.03 4.71 -21.07
N ARG A 55 5.75 4.51 -21.41
CA ARG A 55 4.75 5.58 -21.52
C ARG A 55 4.46 6.31 -20.20
N LEU A 56 4.64 5.65 -19.06
CA LEU A 56 4.47 6.24 -17.73
C LEU A 56 5.82 6.78 -17.19
N ARG A 57 6.91 6.06 -17.48
CA ARG A 57 8.27 6.41 -17.06
C ARG A 57 8.76 7.72 -17.63
N LEU A 58 8.62 7.97 -18.94
CA LEU A 58 9.19 9.16 -19.59
C LEU A 58 8.60 10.48 -19.08
N PRO A 59 7.25 10.64 -18.94
CA PRO A 59 6.69 11.85 -18.33
C PRO A 59 7.11 12.04 -16.88
N PHE A 60 7.24 10.94 -16.12
CA PHE A 60 7.70 10.98 -14.73
C PHE A 60 9.15 11.48 -14.63
N GLU A 61 10.08 10.92 -15.42
CA GLU A 61 11.49 11.34 -15.43
C GLU A 61 11.66 12.83 -15.76
N ARG A 62 10.81 13.37 -16.65
CA ARG A 62 10.80 14.81 -16.96
C ARG A 62 10.40 15.67 -15.76
N ARG A 63 9.40 15.25 -14.97
CA ARG A 63 8.98 15.97 -13.75
C ARG A 63 10.02 15.80 -12.64
N GLN A 64 10.54 14.60 -12.48
CA GLN A 64 11.59 14.27 -11.54
C GLN A 64 12.86 15.10 -11.77
N ALA A 65 13.16 15.47 -13.02
CA ALA A 65 14.27 16.36 -13.36
C ALA A 65 14.14 17.78 -12.80
N ALA A 66 12.91 18.25 -12.52
CA ALA A 66 12.66 19.55 -11.90
C ALA A 66 12.77 19.52 -10.37
N LEU A 67 12.80 18.33 -9.76
CA LEU A 67 12.91 18.19 -8.31
C LEU A 67 14.37 18.35 -7.83
N PRO A 68 14.56 18.80 -6.57
CA PRO A 68 15.85 18.76 -5.89
C PRO A 68 16.48 17.36 -5.96
N ALA A 69 17.81 17.30 -6.04
CA ALA A 69 18.56 16.04 -6.16
C ALA A 69 18.21 15.03 -5.06
N ASP A 70 17.94 15.52 -3.85
CA ASP A 70 17.57 14.71 -2.70
C ASP A 70 16.23 13.99 -2.88
N LEU A 71 15.21 14.71 -3.36
CA LEU A 71 13.88 14.13 -3.61
C LEU A 71 13.91 13.20 -4.83
N ARG A 72 14.71 13.53 -5.84
CA ARG A 72 14.93 12.66 -6.99
C ARG A 72 15.51 11.31 -6.58
N GLN A 73 16.58 11.32 -5.78
CA GLN A 73 17.19 10.08 -5.28
C GLN A 73 16.24 9.30 -4.39
N LEU A 74 15.45 9.97 -3.55
CA LEU A 74 14.41 9.31 -2.75
C LEU A 74 13.38 8.59 -3.64
N GLN A 75 12.92 9.23 -4.72
CA GLN A 75 12.00 8.61 -5.66
C GLN A 75 12.60 7.37 -6.33
N GLU A 76 13.87 7.42 -6.74
CA GLU A 76 14.58 6.28 -7.34
C GLU A 76 14.74 5.13 -6.33
N ASP A 77 15.15 5.43 -5.10
CA ASP A 77 15.30 4.47 -4.01
C ASP A 77 13.96 3.75 -3.74
N ILE A 78 12.87 4.50 -3.61
CA ILE A 78 11.53 3.96 -3.39
C ILE A 78 11.09 3.10 -4.57
N LEU A 79 11.25 3.58 -5.80
CA LEU A 79 10.88 2.80 -6.99
C LEU A 79 11.66 1.49 -7.07
N SER A 80 12.95 1.47 -6.73
CA SER A 80 13.76 0.25 -6.72
C SER A 80 13.25 -0.81 -5.73
N ILE A 81 12.65 -0.37 -4.62
CA ILE A 81 12.00 -1.26 -3.66
C ILE A 81 10.67 -1.75 -4.24
N LEU A 82 9.84 -0.85 -4.74
CA LEU A 82 8.49 -1.16 -5.21
C LEU A 82 8.51 -2.15 -6.38
N THR A 83 9.43 -1.98 -7.33
CA THR A 83 9.60 -2.86 -8.50
C THR A 83 10.09 -4.26 -8.13
N SER A 84 10.77 -4.41 -6.97
CA SER A 84 11.13 -5.73 -6.43
C SER A 84 9.94 -6.52 -5.88
N HIS A 85 8.74 -5.91 -5.87
CA HIS A 85 7.48 -6.49 -5.38
C HIS A 85 7.52 -7.01 -3.93
N ARG A 86 8.53 -6.59 -3.15
CA ARG A 86 8.63 -6.87 -1.71
C ARG A 86 7.69 -5.98 -0.92
N ASP A 87 7.31 -6.46 0.25
CA ASP A 87 6.58 -5.62 1.21
C ASP A 87 7.50 -4.52 1.74
N LEU A 88 6.96 -3.34 1.95
CA LEU A 88 7.68 -2.18 2.46
C LEU A 88 6.95 -1.63 3.69
N TYR A 89 7.66 -1.51 4.80
CA TYR A 89 7.25 -0.70 5.94
C TYR A 89 8.21 0.47 6.10
N HIS A 90 7.76 1.65 5.67
CA HIS A 90 8.47 2.90 5.82
C HIS A 90 8.05 3.60 7.12
N THR A 91 9.00 3.72 8.04
CA THR A 91 8.81 4.19 9.42
C THR A 91 9.09 5.67 9.62
N HIS A 92 9.36 6.42 8.54
CA HIS A 92 9.72 7.83 8.63
C HIS A 92 9.21 8.61 7.42
N THR A 93 7.90 8.81 7.37
CA THR A 93 7.27 9.68 6.39
C THR A 93 7.20 11.10 6.96
N SER A 94 7.86 12.05 6.30
CA SER A 94 7.78 13.47 6.67
C SER A 94 6.96 14.22 5.62
N ARG A 95 6.33 15.36 5.97
CA ARG A 95 5.56 16.16 4.99
C ARG A 95 6.34 16.54 3.74
N ASN A 96 7.64 16.85 3.89
CA ASN A 96 8.47 17.24 2.75
C ASN A 96 8.76 16.07 1.80
N THR A 97 8.82 14.85 2.33
CA THR A 97 9.14 13.64 1.55
C THR A 97 7.89 12.89 1.07
N ALA A 98 6.76 13.04 1.76
CA ALA A 98 5.52 12.33 1.48
C ALA A 98 5.06 12.51 0.02
N PRO A 99 5.02 13.71 -0.58
CA PRO A 99 4.59 13.88 -1.97
C PRO A 99 5.46 13.09 -2.97
N ALA A 100 6.77 13.06 -2.74
CA ALA A 100 7.71 12.34 -3.59
C ALA A 100 7.51 10.82 -3.50
N ILE A 101 7.35 10.29 -2.27
CA ILE A 101 7.06 8.87 -2.01
C ILE A 101 5.72 8.47 -2.64
N GLN A 102 4.70 9.29 -2.45
CA GLN A 102 3.35 9.08 -2.96
C GLN A 102 3.32 9.10 -4.49
N GLU A 103 4.04 10.00 -5.15
CA GLU A 103 4.17 10.02 -6.62
C GLU A 103 4.82 8.72 -7.13
N SER A 104 5.86 8.22 -6.46
CA SER A 104 6.49 6.93 -6.81
C SER A 104 5.55 5.74 -6.63
N ILE A 105 4.76 5.70 -5.54
CA ILE A 105 3.82 4.60 -5.30
C ILE A 105 2.65 4.64 -6.29
N THR A 106 2.10 5.81 -6.58
CA THR A 106 1.01 5.95 -7.55
C THR A 106 1.47 5.58 -8.97
N LEU A 107 2.72 5.88 -9.33
CA LEU A 107 3.33 5.42 -10.59
C LEU A 107 3.37 3.89 -10.67
N HIS A 108 3.84 3.23 -9.60
CA HIS A 108 3.90 1.78 -9.49
C HIS A 108 2.52 1.12 -9.57
N VAL A 109 1.55 1.68 -8.85
CA VAL A 109 0.13 1.26 -8.90
C VAL A 109 -0.43 1.34 -10.32
N LEU A 110 -0.23 2.46 -11.01
CA LEU A 110 -0.71 2.66 -12.37
C LEU A 110 -0.04 1.72 -13.37
N ASP A 111 1.25 1.47 -13.21
CA ASP A 111 2.00 0.51 -14.02
C ASP A 111 1.44 -0.92 -13.86
N HIS A 112 1.25 -1.35 -12.61
CA HIS A 112 0.68 -2.65 -12.28
C HIS A 112 -0.70 -2.86 -12.93
N VAL A 113 -1.65 -1.95 -12.68
CA VAL A 113 -3.00 -2.04 -13.24
C VAL A 113 -2.98 -2.02 -14.77
N SER A 114 -2.12 -1.18 -15.35
CA SER A 114 -1.97 -1.07 -16.80
C SER A 114 -1.45 -2.36 -17.43
N LYS A 115 -0.45 -3.01 -16.81
CA LYS A 115 0.11 -4.30 -17.26
C LYS A 115 -0.93 -5.41 -17.13
N LYS A 116 -1.62 -5.50 -15.98
CA LYS A 116 -2.70 -6.47 -15.73
C LYS A 116 -3.77 -6.37 -16.81
N ARG A 117 -4.30 -5.16 -17.04
CA ARG A 117 -5.35 -4.94 -18.04
C ARG A 117 -4.90 -5.24 -19.47
N ARG A 118 -3.67 -4.87 -19.84
CA ARG A 118 -3.11 -5.21 -21.16
C ARG A 118 -3.06 -6.71 -21.39
N ARG A 119 -2.67 -7.49 -20.37
CA ARG A 119 -2.66 -8.97 -20.43
C ARG A 119 -4.08 -9.52 -20.62
N VAL A 120 -5.03 -9.05 -19.83
CA VAL A 120 -6.44 -9.48 -19.91
C VAL A 120 -7.08 -9.20 -21.27
N LEU A 121 -6.83 -8.02 -21.84
CA LEU A 121 -7.35 -7.66 -23.16
C LEU A 121 -6.75 -8.56 -24.26
N LYS A 122 -5.42 -8.72 -24.29
CA LYS A 122 -4.73 -9.57 -25.29
C LYS A 122 -5.23 -11.01 -25.23
N ASN A 123 -5.42 -11.56 -24.04
CA ASN A 123 -5.91 -12.92 -23.85
C ASN A 123 -7.38 -13.06 -24.22
N SER A 124 -8.21 -12.05 -23.94
CA SER A 124 -9.62 -12.05 -24.37
C SER A 124 -9.73 -11.98 -25.90
N GLU A 125 -8.85 -11.23 -26.56
CA GLU A 125 -8.73 -11.23 -28.04
C GLU A 125 -8.32 -12.60 -28.58
N ARG A 126 -7.36 -13.30 -27.95
CA ARG A 126 -6.96 -14.67 -28.30
C ARG A 126 -8.13 -15.65 -28.16
N LEU A 127 -8.87 -15.59 -27.07
CA LEU A 127 -10.05 -16.45 -26.83
C LEU A 127 -11.14 -16.18 -27.87
N ALA A 128 -11.42 -14.90 -28.17
CA ALA A 128 -12.39 -14.54 -29.20
C ALA A 128 -11.96 -14.99 -30.60
N ALA A 129 -10.67 -14.95 -30.91
CA ALA A 129 -10.13 -15.45 -32.18
C ALA A 129 -10.24 -16.97 -32.30
N ALA A 130 -9.91 -17.72 -31.25
CA ALA A 130 -10.06 -19.18 -31.21
C ALA A 130 -11.53 -19.60 -31.36
N ALA A 131 -12.44 -18.94 -30.64
CA ALA A 131 -13.88 -19.18 -30.75
C ALA A 131 -14.40 -18.93 -32.18
N LYS A 132 -13.94 -17.87 -32.85
CA LYS A 132 -14.29 -17.59 -34.25
C LYS A 132 -13.70 -18.61 -35.23
N ALA A 133 -12.52 -19.16 -34.93
CA ALA A 133 -11.85 -20.15 -35.77
C ALA A 133 -12.33 -21.59 -35.52
N GLY A 134 -13.19 -21.82 -34.52
CA GLY A 134 -13.63 -23.16 -34.12
C GLY A 134 -12.50 -24.03 -33.53
N THR A 135 -11.39 -23.42 -33.13
CA THR A 135 -10.27 -24.12 -32.49
C THR A 135 -10.48 -24.20 -30.97
N PRO A 136 -9.93 -25.22 -30.29
CA PRO A 136 -10.03 -25.33 -28.84
C PRO A 136 -9.43 -24.09 -28.16
N ALA A 137 -10.08 -23.66 -27.07
CA ALA A 137 -9.62 -22.52 -26.29
C ALA A 137 -8.20 -22.80 -25.73
N PRO A 138 -7.27 -21.84 -25.80
CA PRO A 138 -5.94 -22.05 -25.23
C PRO A 138 -6.00 -22.23 -23.71
N GLU A 139 -5.46 -23.34 -23.20
CA GLU A 139 -5.43 -23.68 -21.77
C GLU A 139 -4.50 -22.77 -20.95
N ASP A 140 -3.61 -22.01 -21.60
CA ASP A 140 -2.64 -21.12 -20.95
C ASP A 140 -3.23 -19.77 -20.49
N VAL A 141 -4.53 -19.55 -20.68
CA VAL A 141 -5.19 -18.27 -20.41
C VAL A 141 -5.62 -18.16 -18.95
N GLN A 142 -4.65 -18.16 -18.03
CA GLN A 142 -4.85 -17.94 -16.60
C GLN A 142 -4.32 -16.56 -16.19
N ASP A 143 -5.16 -15.53 -16.33
CA ASP A 143 -4.76 -14.13 -16.22
C ASP A 143 -5.57 -13.28 -15.25
N GLN A 144 -6.65 -13.84 -14.69
CA GLN A 144 -7.56 -13.14 -13.79
C GLN A 144 -7.41 -13.58 -12.33
N GLY A 145 -7.89 -12.73 -11.43
CA GLY A 145 -8.23 -13.14 -10.06
C GLY A 145 -9.72 -13.42 -9.96
N PHE A 146 -10.21 -13.72 -8.76
CA PHE A 146 -11.63 -13.86 -8.46
C PHE A 146 -12.43 -12.58 -8.72
N THR A 147 -11.83 -11.42 -8.47
CA THR A 147 -12.48 -10.12 -8.65
C THR A 147 -11.56 -9.16 -9.38
N ARG A 148 -12.16 -8.12 -9.95
CA ARG A 148 -11.44 -7.14 -10.76
C ARG A 148 -10.51 -6.23 -9.94
N PRO A 149 -10.88 -5.72 -8.76
CA PRO A 149 -9.99 -4.87 -7.97
C PRO A 149 -8.68 -5.59 -7.69
N SER A 150 -7.57 -4.94 -8.05
CA SER A 150 -6.23 -5.45 -7.79
C SER A 150 -5.42 -4.57 -6.85
N VAL A 151 -5.89 -3.35 -6.60
CA VAL A 151 -5.20 -2.38 -5.75
C VAL A 151 -6.16 -1.82 -4.72
N LEU A 152 -5.72 -1.82 -3.46
CA LEU A 152 -6.41 -1.14 -2.36
C LEU A 152 -5.47 -0.08 -1.77
N ILE A 153 -5.97 1.14 -1.62
CA ILE A 153 -5.29 2.25 -0.95
C ILE A 153 -6.13 2.64 0.27
N LEU A 154 -5.61 2.35 1.46
CA LEU A 154 -6.22 2.65 2.76
C LEU A 154 -5.64 3.94 3.32
N LEU A 155 -6.53 4.89 3.62
CA LEU A 155 -6.19 6.25 4.04
C LEU A 155 -7.05 6.69 5.23
N PRO A 156 -6.54 7.57 6.11
CA PRO A 156 -7.29 7.99 7.31
C PRO A 156 -8.46 8.93 7.01
N PHE A 157 -8.29 9.86 6.06
CA PHE A 157 -9.22 10.99 5.85
C PHE A 157 -9.53 11.25 4.38
N ARG A 158 -10.63 11.95 4.11
CA ARG A 158 -10.98 12.42 2.76
C ARG A 158 -9.93 13.38 2.18
N SER A 159 -9.30 14.24 3.00
CA SER A 159 -8.18 15.08 2.57
C SER A 159 -6.99 14.26 2.05
N SER A 160 -6.66 13.15 2.72
CA SER A 160 -5.66 12.19 2.25
C SER A 160 -6.08 11.54 0.93
N ALA A 161 -7.35 11.16 0.77
CA ALA A 161 -7.85 10.61 -0.48
C ALA A 161 -7.74 11.59 -1.67
N ILE A 162 -7.97 12.90 -1.45
CA ILE A 162 -7.73 13.93 -2.46
C ILE A 162 -6.26 13.93 -2.88
N ARG A 163 -5.33 14.02 -1.91
CA ARG A 163 -3.89 14.02 -2.20
C ARG A 163 -3.51 12.82 -3.04
N TRP A 164 -3.97 11.62 -2.66
CA TRP A 164 -3.72 10.36 -3.37
C TRP A 164 -4.27 10.36 -4.79
N LEU A 165 -5.49 10.86 -4.99
CA LEU A 165 -6.06 10.99 -6.32
C LEU A 165 -5.28 11.99 -7.19
N GLU A 166 -4.89 13.14 -6.65
CA GLU A 166 -4.14 14.16 -7.39
C GLU A 166 -2.75 13.67 -7.81
N SER A 167 -2.05 12.94 -6.92
CA SER A 167 -0.78 12.28 -7.25
C SER A 167 -0.94 11.23 -8.35
N LEU A 168 -2.00 10.42 -8.29
CA LEU A 168 -2.33 9.46 -9.36
C LEU A 168 -2.60 10.17 -10.70
N VAL A 169 -3.38 11.25 -10.66
CA VAL A 169 -3.74 12.03 -11.85
C VAL A 169 -2.54 12.71 -12.50
N THR A 170 -1.51 13.07 -11.73
CA THR A 170 -0.26 13.66 -12.24
C THR A 170 0.43 12.78 -13.30
N HIS A 171 0.26 11.46 -13.24
CA HIS A 171 0.80 10.51 -14.24
C HIS A 171 -0.05 10.37 -15.51
N ILE A 172 -1.29 10.86 -15.48
CA ILE A 172 -2.27 10.76 -16.55
C ILE A 172 -2.98 12.12 -16.76
N PRO A 173 -2.24 13.17 -17.15
CA PRO A 173 -2.79 14.51 -17.23
C PRO A 173 -3.75 14.69 -18.43
N PRO A 174 -4.76 15.57 -18.31
CA PRO A 174 -5.52 16.08 -19.46
C PRO A 174 -4.61 16.85 -20.45
N PRO A 175 -4.88 16.84 -21.77
CA PRO A 175 -6.00 16.19 -22.46
C PRO A 175 -5.72 14.71 -22.81
N SER A 176 -4.55 14.17 -22.45
CA SER A 176 -4.18 12.79 -22.80
C SER A 176 -5.09 11.76 -22.13
N PHE A 177 -5.57 12.08 -20.92
CA PHE A 177 -6.56 11.32 -20.18
C PHE A 177 -7.71 12.21 -19.71
N GLN A 178 -8.93 11.70 -19.84
CA GLN A 178 -10.14 12.30 -19.29
C GLN A 178 -10.41 11.77 -17.88
N ILE A 179 -10.77 12.65 -16.95
CA ILE A 179 -11.12 12.24 -15.58
C ILE A 179 -12.61 12.47 -15.40
N GLU A 180 -13.38 11.38 -15.45
CA GLU A 180 -14.84 11.42 -15.32
C GLU A 180 -15.21 11.54 -13.83
N ASN A 181 -16.24 12.36 -13.53
CA ASN A 181 -16.74 12.63 -12.17
C ASN A 181 -15.77 13.34 -11.21
N ILE A 182 -14.71 13.98 -11.70
CA ILE A 182 -13.77 14.72 -10.83
C ILE A 182 -14.43 15.89 -10.08
N ALA A 183 -15.38 16.59 -10.70
CA ALA A 183 -16.11 17.69 -10.05
C ALA A 183 -16.93 17.19 -8.86
N ARG A 184 -17.62 16.05 -9.03
CA ARG A 184 -18.34 15.36 -7.95
C ARG A 184 -17.38 14.94 -6.83
N PHE A 185 -16.24 14.35 -7.20
CA PHE A 185 -15.23 13.92 -6.23
C PHE A 185 -14.73 15.09 -5.37
N ARG A 186 -14.34 16.21 -6.00
CA ARG A 186 -13.87 17.40 -5.27
C ARG A 186 -14.94 17.97 -4.34
N LYS A 187 -16.21 17.91 -4.73
CA LYS A 187 -17.33 18.36 -3.88
C LYS A 187 -17.56 17.42 -2.68
N GLU A 188 -17.53 16.10 -2.86
CA GLU A 188 -17.80 15.13 -1.78
C GLU A 188 -16.62 14.95 -0.81
N PHE A 189 -15.39 15.08 -1.31
CA PHE A 189 -14.16 14.87 -0.53
C PHE A 189 -13.55 16.18 -0.01
N GLY A 190 -13.89 17.32 -0.63
CA GLY A 190 -13.47 18.63 -0.16
C GLY A 190 -14.17 19.04 1.13
N LEU A 191 -13.83 20.23 1.62
CA LEU A 191 -14.57 20.84 2.72
C LEU A 191 -16.00 21.18 2.30
N PRO A 192 -16.99 21.03 3.19
CA PRO A 192 -18.35 21.45 2.91
C PRO A 192 -18.42 22.94 2.56
N GLU A 193 -19.35 23.31 1.67
CA GLU A 193 -19.55 24.70 1.24
C GLU A 193 -19.82 25.60 2.45
N GLY A 194 -19.04 26.67 2.61
CA GLY A 194 -19.14 27.61 3.73
C GLY A 194 -18.34 27.24 4.99
N VAL A 195 -17.67 26.07 5.02
CA VAL A 195 -16.77 25.70 6.12
C VAL A 195 -15.36 26.18 5.80
N VAL A 196 -14.84 27.07 6.64
CA VAL A 196 -13.43 27.47 6.60
C VAL A 196 -12.61 26.40 7.31
N ASP A 197 -11.49 26.03 6.69
CA ASP A 197 -10.52 25.13 7.30
C ASP A 197 -9.90 25.80 8.53
N LYS A 198 -10.29 25.33 9.71
CA LYS A 198 -9.81 25.85 10.99
C LYS A 198 -8.29 25.77 11.11
N PHE A 199 -7.66 24.79 10.48
CA PHE A 199 -6.22 24.55 10.59
C PHE A 199 -5.45 25.34 9.54
N ALA A 200 -5.99 25.49 8.33
CA ALA A 200 -5.37 26.33 7.31
C ALA A 200 -5.51 27.84 7.60
N SER A 201 -6.56 28.24 8.32
CA SER A 201 -6.81 29.66 8.67
C SER A 201 -6.34 30.05 10.07
N ALA A 202 -5.81 29.12 10.86
CA ALA A 202 -5.31 29.42 12.19
C ALA A 202 -3.98 30.19 12.15
N ASP A 203 -3.70 30.96 13.20
CA ASP A 203 -2.38 31.55 13.38
C ASP A 203 -1.31 30.45 13.42
N PRO A 204 -0.13 30.64 12.79
CA PRO A 204 0.90 29.61 12.68
C PRO A 204 1.36 28.99 14.00
N ASP A 205 1.22 29.72 15.11
CA ASP A 205 1.63 29.29 16.44
C ASP A 205 0.47 28.70 17.29
N ALA A 206 -0.77 28.72 16.79
CA ALA A 206 -1.94 28.27 17.53
C ALA A 206 -1.99 26.75 17.71
N TYR A 207 -1.43 26.00 16.76
CA TYR A 207 -1.43 24.54 16.76
C TYR A 207 -0.03 23.99 16.44
N PRO A 208 0.36 22.86 17.03
CA PRO A 208 1.56 22.15 16.60
C PRO A 208 1.50 21.85 15.11
N ARG A 209 2.65 22.01 14.44
CA ARG A 209 2.76 21.83 13.00
C ARG A 209 2.21 20.48 12.52
N ASP A 210 2.58 19.39 13.18
CA ASP A 210 2.12 18.04 12.81
C ASP A 210 0.60 17.90 12.91
N HIS A 211 -0.03 18.58 13.89
CA HIS A 211 -1.48 18.57 14.06
C HIS A 211 -2.18 19.27 12.89
N VAL A 212 -1.69 20.43 12.47
CA VAL A 212 -2.22 21.13 11.29
C VAL A 212 -2.08 20.23 10.06
N GLU A 213 -0.92 19.61 9.88
CA GLU A 213 -0.62 18.76 8.71
C GLU A 213 -1.51 17.53 8.59
N THR A 214 -1.88 16.92 9.72
CA THR A 214 -2.76 15.75 9.75
C THR A 214 -4.22 16.10 9.50
N PHE A 215 -4.69 17.24 10.02
CA PHE A 215 -6.12 17.60 10.04
C PHE A 215 -6.52 18.69 9.04
N GLU A 216 -5.58 19.24 8.26
CA GLU A 216 -5.86 20.15 7.14
C GLU A 216 -6.78 19.46 6.09
N GLY A 217 -7.75 20.21 5.59
CA GLY A 217 -8.79 19.76 4.68
C GLY A 217 -9.96 19.07 5.39
N ASN A 218 -10.59 18.11 4.72
CA ASN A 218 -11.73 17.37 5.27
C ASN A 218 -11.26 16.12 6.06
N PRO A 219 -11.39 16.11 7.41
CA PRO A 219 -10.95 15.01 8.27
C PRO A 219 -12.02 13.92 8.44
N ASP A 220 -13.08 13.90 7.61
CA ASP A 220 -14.07 12.81 7.61
C ASP A 220 -13.39 11.49 7.22
N ASP A 221 -13.59 10.45 8.04
CA ASP A 221 -13.01 9.12 7.94
C ASP A 221 -14.02 8.07 7.44
N ASN A 222 -15.20 8.49 6.98
CA ASN A 222 -16.20 7.64 6.37
C ASN A 222 -16.26 7.93 4.86
N PHE A 223 -15.41 7.22 4.12
CA PHE A 223 -15.40 7.31 2.67
C PHE A 223 -14.91 6.01 2.01
N ARG A 224 -15.37 5.82 0.78
CA ARG A 224 -14.89 4.77 -0.12
C ARG A 224 -15.21 5.15 -1.57
N VAL A 225 -14.29 4.87 -2.48
CA VAL A 225 -14.47 5.15 -3.90
C VAL A 225 -13.75 4.09 -4.74
N GLY A 226 -14.45 3.56 -5.74
CA GLY A 226 -13.85 2.70 -6.77
C GLY A 226 -13.46 3.52 -7.99
N LEU A 227 -12.27 3.25 -8.52
CA LEU A 227 -11.72 3.87 -9.72
C LEU A 227 -11.56 2.82 -10.80
N LYS A 228 -12.06 3.14 -12.01
CA LYS A 228 -11.91 2.31 -13.20
C LYS A 228 -10.98 3.01 -14.19
N LEU A 229 -9.91 2.33 -14.58
CA LEU A 229 -8.97 2.80 -15.60
C LEU A 229 -9.42 2.30 -16.98
N THR A 230 -9.71 3.22 -17.89
CA THR A 230 -9.93 2.97 -19.31
C THR A 230 -8.67 3.29 -20.13
N ARG A 231 -8.71 3.22 -21.47
CA ARG A 231 -7.50 3.45 -22.29
C ARG A 231 -7.06 4.91 -22.26
N LYS A 232 -8.01 5.83 -22.12
CA LYS A 232 -7.82 7.28 -22.12
C LYS A 232 -8.70 8.00 -21.09
N SER A 233 -9.33 7.27 -20.17
CA SER A 233 -10.11 7.89 -19.10
C SER A 233 -9.93 7.17 -17.77
N VAL A 234 -10.16 7.89 -16.68
CA VAL A 234 -10.35 7.35 -15.35
C VAL A 234 -11.75 7.72 -14.89
N ARG A 235 -12.55 6.69 -14.57
CA ARG A 235 -13.91 6.86 -14.07
C ARG A 235 -13.95 6.68 -12.57
N LEU A 236 -14.20 7.78 -11.86
CA LEU A 236 -14.42 7.78 -10.42
C LEU A 236 -15.85 7.33 -10.09
N PHE A 237 -16.04 6.81 -8.87
CA PHE A 237 -17.31 6.27 -8.38
C PHE A 237 -17.82 5.07 -9.18
N THR A 238 -16.89 4.21 -9.60
CA THR A 238 -17.27 2.88 -10.11
C THR A 238 -17.55 1.95 -8.92
N GLU A 239 -18.56 1.09 -9.04
CA GLU A 239 -18.80 0.00 -8.09
C GLU A 239 -17.56 -0.89 -7.93
N PHE A 240 -17.38 -1.51 -6.76
CA PHE A 240 -16.15 -2.23 -6.43
C PHE A 240 -15.82 -3.34 -7.43
N TYR A 241 -16.76 -4.24 -7.77
CA TYR A 241 -16.51 -5.30 -8.76
C TYR A 241 -16.18 -4.77 -10.16
N GLY A 242 -16.60 -3.53 -10.48
CA GLY A 242 -16.27 -2.85 -11.73
C GLY A 242 -14.99 -2.01 -11.69
N SER A 243 -14.39 -1.82 -10.53
CA SER A 243 -13.21 -0.97 -10.30
C SER A 243 -11.90 -1.75 -10.44
N ASP A 244 -10.81 -1.04 -10.75
CA ASP A 244 -9.46 -1.61 -10.77
C ASP A 244 -8.68 -1.22 -9.49
N ILE A 245 -8.95 -0.02 -8.95
CA ILE A 245 -8.34 0.53 -7.73
C ILE A 245 -9.47 0.95 -6.78
N ILE A 246 -9.36 0.58 -5.51
CA ILE A 246 -10.23 1.06 -4.44
C ILE A 246 -9.43 2.02 -3.56
N ILE A 247 -9.98 3.21 -3.31
CA ILE A 247 -9.46 4.16 -2.31
C ILE A 247 -10.51 4.26 -1.21
N ALA A 248 -10.15 3.94 0.02
CA ALA A 248 -11.12 3.92 1.11
C ALA A 248 -10.47 4.14 2.48
N SER A 249 -11.32 4.51 3.43
CA SER A 249 -11.03 4.44 4.85
C SER A 249 -11.29 3.03 5.39
N PRO A 250 -10.59 2.60 6.46
CA PRO A 250 -10.92 1.35 7.12
C PRO A 250 -12.37 1.30 7.62
N LEU A 251 -12.87 2.40 8.20
CA LEU A 251 -14.27 2.51 8.63
C LEU A 251 -15.23 2.38 7.44
N GLY A 252 -15.00 3.12 6.35
CA GLY A 252 -15.84 3.08 5.16
C GLY A 252 -15.94 1.68 4.54
N LEU A 253 -14.85 0.91 4.53
CA LEU A 253 -14.87 -0.49 4.09
C LEU A 253 -15.62 -1.40 5.05
N ARG A 254 -15.37 -1.27 6.36
CA ARG A 254 -16.06 -2.07 7.38
C ARG A 254 -17.58 -1.92 7.27
N LEU A 255 -18.06 -0.68 7.18
CA LEU A 255 -19.49 -0.39 7.01
C LEU A 255 -20.06 -0.99 5.71
N SER A 256 -19.29 -0.97 4.62
CA SER A 256 -19.71 -1.59 3.34
C SER A 256 -19.83 -3.11 3.49
N ILE A 257 -18.83 -3.75 4.09
CA ILE A 257 -18.76 -5.20 4.29
C ILE A 257 -19.86 -5.67 5.23
N GLU A 258 -20.10 -4.98 6.35
CA GLU A 258 -21.16 -5.34 7.30
C GLU A 258 -22.56 -5.15 6.71
N LYS A 259 -22.76 -4.09 5.90
CA LYS A 259 -24.04 -3.82 5.24
C LYS A 259 -24.37 -4.84 4.15
N GLU A 260 -23.40 -5.14 3.29
CA GLU A 260 -23.60 -6.05 2.14
C GLU A 260 -23.34 -7.51 2.52
N LYS A 261 -22.77 -7.77 3.71
CA LYS A 261 -22.27 -9.07 4.18
C LYS A 261 -21.31 -9.74 3.18
N ASN A 262 -20.67 -8.93 2.34
CA ASN A 262 -19.83 -9.36 1.25
C ASN A 262 -18.48 -8.64 1.30
N PHE A 263 -17.39 -9.39 1.19
CA PHE A 263 -16.02 -8.89 1.14
C PHE A 263 -15.26 -9.41 -0.09
N ASP A 264 -15.94 -10.07 -1.02
CA ASP A 264 -15.32 -10.79 -2.14
C ASP A 264 -14.51 -9.86 -3.06
N PHE A 265 -14.88 -8.58 -3.12
CA PHE A 265 -14.12 -7.54 -3.85
C PHE A 265 -12.69 -7.34 -3.33
N LEU A 266 -12.35 -7.85 -2.13
CA LEU A 266 -11.00 -7.83 -1.55
C LEU A 266 -10.18 -9.12 -1.80
N SER A 267 -10.76 -10.14 -2.41
CA SER A 267 -10.11 -11.43 -2.66
C SER A 267 -8.88 -11.33 -3.58
N SER A 268 -8.91 -10.41 -4.55
CA SER A 268 -7.94 -10.34 -5.66
C SER A 268 -6.97 -9.15 -5.59
N ILE A 269 -6.79 -8.58 -4.40
CA ILE A 269 -5.86 -7.49 -4.16
C ILE A 269 -4.41 -8.00 -4.30
N GLU A 270 -3.68 -7.43 -5.26
CA GLU A 270 -2.27 -7.71 -5.57
C GLU A 270 -1.34 -6.65 -4.96
N ILE A 271 -1.81 -5.40 -4.82
CA ILE A 271 -1.09 -4.31 -4.13
C ILE A 271 -1.99 -3.68 -3.07
N LEU A 272 -1.52 -3.66 -1.83
CA LEU A 272 -2.10 -2.91 -0.73
C LEU A 272 -1.19 -1.75 -0.36
N VAL A 273 -1.74 -0.55 -0.32
CA VAL A 273 -1.07 0.63 0.21
C VAL A 273 -1.84 1.11 1.43
N VAL A 274 -1.14 1.32 2.55
CA VAL A 274 -1.69 1.90 3.77
C VAL A 274 -0.82 3.10 4.11
N ASP A 275 -1.39 4.29 4.02
CA ASP A 275 -0.69 5.54 4.30
C ASP A 275 -1.16 6.15 5.61
N GLN A 276 -0.26 6.90 6.27
CA GLN A 276 -0.48 7.54 7.57
C GLN A 276 -1.02 6.54 8.60
N VAL A 277 -0.34 5.39 8.73
CA VAL A 277 -0.81 4.31 9.62
C VAL A 277 -0.76 4.75 11.08
N ASP A 278 0.16 5.63 11.44
CA ASP A 278 0.16 6.33 12.73
C ASP A 278 -1.17 7.03 13.01
N VAL A 279 -1.75 7.75 12.05
CA VAL A 279 -3.06 8.38 12.20
C VAL A 279 -4.18 7.34 12.30
N LEU A 280 -4.11 6.26 11.52
CA LEU A 280 -5.07 5.15 11.61
C LEU A 280 -5.04 4.47 12.98
N THR A 281 -3.89 4.43 13.66
CA THR A 281 -3.81 3.93 15.05
C THR A 281 -4.48 4.87 16.05
N MET A 282 -4.50 6.18 15.79
CA MET A 282 -5.17 7.18 16.65
C MET A 282 -6.70 7.19 16.50
N GLN A 283 -7.22 6.74 15.35
CA GLN A 283 -8.66 6.61 15.10
C GLN A 283 -9.20 5.37 15.83
N ASN A 284 -9.52 4.30 15.10
CA ASN A 284 -9.89 3.01 15.66
C ASN A 284 -9.14 1.91 14.91
N TRP A 285 -8.11 1.36 15.57
CA TRP A 285 -7.26 0.33 14.99
C TRP A 285 -8.00 -0.96 14.63
N GLU A 286 -9.10 -1.26 15.32
CA GLU A 286 -9.91 -2.45 15.03
C GLU A 286 -10.50 -2.40 13.61
N HIS A 287 -10.79 -1.21 13.07
CA HIS A 287 -11.26 -1.09 11.68
C HIS A 287 -10.17 -1.52 10.70
N SER A 288 -8.91 -1.16 10.95
CA SER A 288 -7.77 -1.61 10.16
C SER A 288 -7.59 -3.12 10.28
N GLN A 289 -7.60 -3.68 11.49
CA GLN A 289 -7.50 -5.12 11.71
C GLN A 289 -8.62 -5.90 11.02
N PHE A 290 -9.85 -5.36 11.06
CA PHE A 290 -11.00 -5.93 10.38
C PHE A 290 -10.80 -5.99 8.86
N VAL A 291 -10.31 -4.92 8.23
CA VAL A 291 -10.02 -4.95 6.79
C VAL A 291 -8.95 -5.99 6.49
N PHE A 292 -7.85 -6.00 7.25
CA PHE A 292 -6.75 -6.95 7.05
C PHE A 292 -7.18 -8.41 7.20
N SER A 293 -8.11 -8.72 8.10
CA SER A 293 -8.60 -10.09 8.26
C SER A 293 -9.40 -10.56 7.05
N HIS A 294 -10.07 -9.67 6.32
CA HIS A 294 -10.89 -9.98 5.14
C HIS A 294 -10.13 -9.89 3.80
N LEU A 295 -8.86 -9.48 3.79
CA LEU A 295 -8.05 -9.41 2.57
C LEU A 295 -7.67 -10.78 2.04
N ASN A 296 -7.74 -10.96 0.71
CA ASN A 296 -7.30 -12.17 0.00
C ASN A 296 -7.92 -13.48 0.48
N GLN A 297 -9.09 -13.42 1.13
CA GLN A 297 -9.89 -14.60 1.40
C GLN A 297 -10.51 -15.13 0.10
N ILE A 298 -10.81 -16.44 0.09
CA ILE A 298 -11.55 -17.07 -1.01
C ILE A 298 -12.97 -16.47 -1.01
N PRO A 299 -13.45 -15.98 -2.16
CA PRO A 299 -14.77 -15.37 -2.23
C PRO A 299 -15.88 -16.39 -1.92
N LYS A 300 -16.98 -15.91 -1.35
CA LYS A 300 -18.16 -16.76 -1.07
C LYS A 300 -19.05 -16.92 -2.29
N GLU A 301 -19.13 -15.90 -3.12
CA GLU A 301 -19.94 -15.86 -4.33
C GLU A 301 -19.06 -15.80 -5.58
N SER A 302 -19.56 -16.33 -6.71
CA SER A 302 -18.78 -16.43 -7.94
C SER A 302 -18.76 -15.15 -8.78
N HIS A 303 -19.73 -14.24 -8.62
CA HIS A 303 -19.81 -12.95 -9.36
C HIS A 303 -19.54 -13.05 -10.88
N ASP A 304 -20.10 -14.07 -11.53
CA ASP A 304 -19.89 -14.39 -12.96
C ASP A 304 -18.41 -14.60 -13.38
N THR A 305 -17.57 -15.02 -12.42
CA THR A 305 -16.15 -15.26 -12.68
C THR A 305 -15.93 -16.54 -13.49
N ASP A 306 -15.15 -16.42 -14.56
CA ASP A 306 -14.69 -17.55 -15.35
C ASP A 306 -13.51 -18.26 -14.64
N PHE A 307 -13.82 -19.35 -13.93
CA PHE A 307 -12.83 -20.14 -13.18
C PHE A 307 -11.69 -20.69 -14.05
N SER A 308 -11.92 -20.92 -15.35
CA SER A 308 -10.87 -21.39 -16.26
C SER A 308 -9.75 -20.35 -16.44
N ARG A 309 -10.06 -19.07 -16.20
CA ARG A 309 -9.11 -17.95 -16.34
C ARG A 309 -8.44 -17.52 -15.05
N ILE A 310 -8.84 -18.09 -13.92
CA ILE A 310 -8.29 -17.72 -12.62
C ILE A 310 -6.88 -18.30 -12.50
N LYS A 311 -5.94 -17.48 -12.02
CA LYS A 311 -4.58 -17.94 -11.75
C LYS A 311 -4.59 -19.03 -10.66
N PRO A 312 -3.86 -20.14 -10.79
CA PRO A 312 -3.95 -21.28 -9.86
C PRO A 312 -3.70 -20.91 -8.39
N TRP A 313 -2.77 -19.99 -8.12
CA TRP A 313 -2.47 -19.55 -6.76
C TRP A 313 -3.63 -18.80 -6.07
N TYR A 314 -4.62 -18.28 -6.80
CA TYR A 314 -5.85 -17.78 -6.19
C TYR A 314 -6.73 -18.93 -5.71
N LEU A 315 -6.86 -19.99 -6.52
CA LEU A 315 -7.63 -21.20 -6.18
C LEU A 315 -7.02 -21.93 -4.98
N ASP A 316 -5.69 -21.96 -4.89
CA ASP A 316 -4.95 -22.59 -3.79
C ASP A 316 -4.91 -21.73 -2.51
N GLY A 317 -5.48 -20.51 -2.53
CA GLY A 317 -5.47 -19.61 -1.37
C GLY A 317 -4.10 -18.96 -1.08
N TYR A 318 -3.19 -18.93 -2.05
CA TYR A 318 -1.84 -18.37 -1.88
C TYR A 318 -1.73 -16.86 -2.17
N ALA A 319 -2.84 -16.19 -2.48
CA ALA A 319 -2.86 -14.77 -2.82
C ALA A 319 -2.22 -13.87 -1.74
N ALA A 320 -2.43 -14.17 -0.44
CA ALA A 320 -1.86 -13.42 0.67
C ALA A 320 -0.32 -13.45 0.71
N TYR A 321 0.31 -14.48 0.14
CA TYR A 321 1.78 -14.63 0.07
C TYR A 321 2.41 -13.96 -1.16
N LEU A 322 1.59 -13.51 -2.11
CA LEU A 322 2.03 -12.84 -3.33
C LEU A 322 1.65 -11.35 -3.35
N ARG A 323 0.73 -10.93 -2.49
CA ARG A 323 0.32 -9.52 -2.35
C ARG A 323 1.51 -8.70 -1.86
N GLN A 324 1.79 -7.60 -2.58
CA GLN A 324 2.71 -6.58 -2.12
C GLN A 324 1.99 -5.59 -1.19
N THR A 325 2.51 -5.41 0.02
CA THR A 325 1.96 -4.48 1.01
C THR A 325 2.95 -3.35 1.29
N VAL A 326 2.50 -2.10 1.13
CA VAL A 326 3.27 -0.87 1.39
C VAL A 326 2.62 -0.12 2.55
N ILE A 327 3.32 -0.02 3.68
CA ILE A 327 2.89 0.66 4.89
C ILE A 327 3.76 1.91 5.05
N LEU A 328 3.13 3.08 5.13
CA LEU A 328 3.79 4.36 5.41
C LEU A 328 3.33 4.89 6.76
N SER A 329 4.28 5.22 7.62
CA SER A 329 4.03 5.82 8.92
C SER A 329 5.04 6.92 9.22
N ALA A 330 4.65 7.91 10.02
CA ALA A 330 5.58 8.91 10.55
C ALA A 330 6.52 8.33 11.62
N TYR A 331 6.03 7.38 12.41
CA TYR A 331 6.77 6.70 13.48
C TYR A 331 6.33 5.23 13.65
N GLU A 332 7.10 4.44 14.40
CA GLU A 332 6.80 3.03 14.66
C GLU A 332 6.05 2.85 15.98
N THR A 333 4.94 2.11 15.96
CA THR A 333 4.23 1.66 17.18
C THR A 333 4.20 0.14 17.29
N PRO A 334 3.97 -0.42 18.49
CA PRO A 334 3.81 -1.86 18.70
C PRO A 334 2.69 -2.48 17.84
N GLU A 335 1.58 -1.76 17.62
CA GLU A 335 0.44 -2.19 16.81
C GLU A 335 0.85 -2.36 15.35
N ILE A 336 1.53 -1.37 14.77
CA ILE A 336 2.02 -1.42 13.38
C ILE A 336 3.09 -2.51 13.24
N ARG A 337 3.96 -2.67 14.25
CA ARG A 337 4.97 -3.72 14.26
C ARG A 337 4.35 -5.11 14.34
N SER A 338 3.28 -5.28 15.12
CA SER A 338 2.51 -6.51 15.18
C SER A 338 1.88 -6.84 13.82
N LEU A 339 1.27 -5.85 13.18
CA LEU A 339 0.72 -5.97 11.82
C LEU A 339 1.79 -6.38 10.80
N TYR A 340 2.96 -5.74 10.82
CA TYR A 340 4.10 -6.08 9.97
C TYR A 340 4.61 -7.51 10.18
N ASN A 341 4.59 -8.00 11.42
CA ASN A 341 5.05 -9.35 11.72
C ASN A 341 4.02 -10.41 11.33
N GLN A 342 2.73 -10.18 11.61
CA GLN A 342 1.68 -11.19 11.46
C GLN A 342 1.02 -11.20 10.08
N SER A 343 0.80 -10.01 9.48
CA SER A 343 -0.01 -9.86 8.26
C SER A 343 0.80 -9.77 6.96
N LEU A 344 2.07 -9.36 7.03
CA LEU A 344 2.96 -9.28 5.86
C LEU A 344 3.68 -10.61 5.67
N LYS A 345 3.16 -11.38 4.71
CA LYS A 345 3.54 -12.78 4.40
C LYS A 345 4.13 -12.94 3.00
N ASN A 346 4.53 -11.85 2.36
CA ASN A 346 5.03 -11.89 0.99
C ASN A 346 6.30 -12.75 0.85
N LEU A 347 6.27 -13.73 -0.05
CA LEU A 347 7.37 -14.66 -0.29
C LEU A 347 8.58 -13.98 -0.96
N ALA A 348 8.39 -12.85 -1.65
CA ALA A 348 9.50 -12.04 -2.16
C ALA A 348 10.33 -11.40 -1.03
N GLY A 349 9.79 -11.37 0.19
CA GLY A 349 10.38 -10.79 1.38
C GLY A 349 9.72 -9.48 1.79
N LYS A 350 10.18 -8.97 2.94
CA LYS A 350 9.70 -7.71 3.52
C LYS A 350 10.85 -6.83 3.97
N LEU A 351 10.68 -5.54 3.80
CA LEU A 351 11.65 -4.49 4.09
C LEU A 351 11.07 -3.57 5.15
N ARG A 352 11.85 -3.26 6.18
CA ARG A 352 11.51 -2.25 7.18
C ARG A 352 12.61 -1.22 7.27
N THR A 353 12.26 0.04 7.09
CA THR A 353 13.21 1.14 7.30
C THR A 353 13.38 1.39 8.79
N PHE A 354 14.57 1.79 9.21
CA PHE A 354 14.83 2.17 10.60
C PHE A 354 15.63 3.46 10.64
N ARG A 355 15.09 4.48 11.33
CA ARG A 355 15.80 5.72 11.57
C ARG A 355 16.50 5.66 12.92
N ARG A 356 17.83 5.83 12.91
CA ARG A 356 18.59 6.06 14.13
C ARG A 356 18.44 7.52 14.52
N TRP A 357 17.73 7.78 15.62
CA TRP A 357 17.65 9.12 16.19
C TRP A 357 19.00 9.49 16.82
N VAL A 358 19.49 10.68 16.51
CA VAL A 358 20.67 11.23 17.17
C VAL A 358 20.25 11.62 18.59
N PRO A 359 21.00 11.24 19.63
CA PRO A 359 20.68 11.63 20.99
C PRO A 359 20.62 13.16 21.09
N VAL A 360 19.50 13.69 21.57
CA VAL A 360 19.34 15.12 21.85
C VAL A 360 20.16 15.45 23.10
N ARG A 361 20.95 16.53 23.05
CA ARG A 361 21.66 17.02 24.25
C ARG A 361 20.62 17.53 25.24
N VAL A 362 20.55 16.90 26.41
CA VAL A 362 19.72 17.36 27.51
C VAL A 362 20.33 18.65 28.07
N PRO A 363 19.59 19.77 28.16
CA PRO A 363 20.08 20.99 28.81
C PRO A 363 20.54 20.72 30.25
N GLU A 364 21.58 21.43 30.70
CA GLU A 364 22.06 21.34 32.09
C GLU A 364 20.93 21.69 33.07
N GLY A 365 20.70 20.83 34.08
CA GLY A 365 19.66 21.01 35.11
C GLY A 365 18.46 20.08 35.04
N LEU A 366 18.31 19.27 33.98
CA LEU A 366 17.28 18.23 33.91
C LEU A 366 17.86 16.87 34.36
N ASN A 367 17.32 16.31 35.46
CA ASN A 367 17.68 14.98 35.93
C ASN A 367 17.29 13.92 34.89
N GLN A 368 18.28 13.20 34.35
CA GLN A 368 18.03 12.06 33.46
C GLN A 368 17.46 10.89 34.27
N VAL A 369 16.14 10.74 34.25
CA VAL A 369 15.51 9.51 34.75
C VAL A 369 15.73 8.42 33.69
N SER A 370 16.65 7.50 33.97
CA SER A 370 16.92 6.36 33.08
C SER A 370 15.84 5.30 33.26
N HIS A 371 14.89 5.24 32.32
CA HIS A 371 13.93 4.14 32.28
C HIS A 371 14.62 2.89 31.70
N LEU A 372 14.99 1.97 32.58
CA LEU A 372 15.54 0.67 32.19
C LEU A 372 14.40 -0.29 31.82
N PHE A 373 14.10 -0.42 30.52
CA PHE A 373 13.15 -1.42 30.05
C PHE A 373 13.82 -2.80 30.01
N LYS A 374 13.61 -3.59 31.06
CA LYS A 374 14.01 -5.01 31.08
C LYS A 374 12.99 -5.84 30.30
N HIS A 375 13.44 -6.59 29.31
CA HIS A 375 12.62 -7.61 28.66
C HIS A 375 12.39 -8.76 29.65
N ILE A 376 11.15 -8.92 30.12
CA ILE A 376 10.75 -10.02 30.99
C ILE A 376 10.17 -11.12 30.10
N SER A 377 10.86 -12.26 30.02
CA SER A 377 10.28 -13.48 29.44
C SER A 377 9.14 -13.96 30.34
N ALA A 378 7.95 -14.16 29.79
CA ALA A 378 6.80 -14.70 30.50
C ALA A 378 7.09 -16.17 30.93
N GLY A 379 7.67 -16.34 32.12
CA GLY A 379 8.06 -17.65 32.63
C GLY A 379 8.65 -17.67 34.04
N SER A 380 9.00 -16.54 34.64
CA SER A 380 9.48 -16.50 36.03
C SER A 380 8.75 -15.43 36.84
N SER A 381 7.98 -15.91 37.83
CA SER A 381 7.37 -15.07 38.86
C SER A 381 8.47 -14.64 39.84
N GLN A 382 8.97 -13.42 39.72
CA GLN A 382 9.76 -12.78 40.77
C GLN A 382 9.27 -11.36 41.00
N TYR A 383 8.87 -11.08 42.24
CA TYR A 383 8.53 -9.76 42.74
C TYR A 383 9.71 -8.79 42.57
N ILE A 384 9.48 -7.66 41.92
CA ILE A 384 10.48 -6.59 41.79
C ILE A 384 10.10 -5.47 42.76
N GLY A 385 10.86 -5.35 43.84
CA GLY A 385 10.86 -4.15 44.68
C GLY A 385 11.56 -3.00 43.96
N LEU A 386 10.88 -1.86 43.85
CA LEU A 386 11.47 -0.60 43.39
C LEU A 386 12.53 -0.15 44.40
N ARG A 387 13.81 -0.25 44.05
CA ARG A 387 14.86 0.53 44.69
C ARG A 387 15.10 1.78 43.85
N SER A 388 14.72 2.92 44.42
CA SER A 388 15.21 4.23 44.04
C SER A 388 16.71 4.30 44.36
N ILE A 389 17.52 4.77 43.41
CA ILE A 389 18.87 5.31 43.65
C ILE A 389 18.76 6.81 43.51
#